data_AF-A0A1F9DF40-F1
#
_entry.id   AF-A0A1F9DF40-F1
#
_cell.length_a   1.000
_cell.length_b   1.000
_cell.length_c   1.000
_cell.angle_alpha   90.00
_cell.angle_beta   90.00
_cell.angle_gamma   90.00
#
_symmetry.space_group_name_H-M   'P 1'
#
loop_
_entity.id
_entity.type
_entity.pdbx_description
1 polymer ?
#
loop_
_entity_poly.entity_id
_entity_poly.type
_entity_poly.pdbx_seq_one_letter_code
_entity_poly.pdbx_strand_id
1 'polypeptide(L)'
;MALSKLKPHFEKENPVTQLMVDQETGKMREDILNEKVLSAIIEMKTRLERIPEFLQALEKIQKEVDTVISVGVASRCLADGTIPHEEWVRKAGYKLSPNGKTNIGLGRPLFRED
;
A
#
# COMPACT_ATOMS: atom_id res chain seq x y z
N MET A 1 -7.66 8.48 12.32
CA MET A 1 -6.68 7.40 12.07
C MET A 1 -7.44 6.10 11.76
N ALA A 2 -8.05 6.02 10.57
CA ALA A 2 -8.99 4.94 10.26
C ALA A 2 -8.31 3.59 10.01
N LEU A 3 -7.13 3.60 9.38
CA LEU A 3 -6.34 2.39 9.13
C LEU A 3 -5.50 1.94 10.34
N SER A 4 -5.20 2.81 11.30
CA SER A 4 -4.33 2.45 12.45
C SER A 4 -4.93 1.34 13.32
N LYS A 5 -6.26 1.22 13.38
CA LYS A 5 -6.96 0.12 14.06
C LYS A 5 -6.60 -1.25 13.48
N LEU A 6 -6.22 -1.29 12.20
CA LEU A 6 -5.77 -2.50 11.52
C LEU A 6 -4.28 -2.77 11.73
N LYS A 7 -3.56 -1.91 12.47
CA LYS A 7 -2.12 -2.03 12.74
C LYS A 7 -1.29 -2.32 11.48
N PRO A 8 -1.39 -1.46 10.44
CA PRO A 8 -0.55 -1.58 9.26
C PRO A 8 0.92 -1.37 9.62
N HIS A 9 1.82 -2.01 8.87
CA HIS A 9 3.22 -1.65 8.89
C HIS A 9 3.51 -0.71 7.71
N PHE A 10 3.62 0.59 7.96
CA PHE A 10 3.97 1.55 6.91
C PHE A 10 5.38 1.27 6.35
N GLU A 11 5.55 1.44 5.04
CA GLU A 11 6.85 1.24 4.39
C GLU A 11 7.80 2.37 4.76
N LYS A 12 8.96 2.06 5.34
CA LYS A 12 9.90 3.06 5.87
C LYS A 12 10.55 3.91 4.79
N GLU A 13 10.73 3.32 3.61
CA GLU A 13 11.32 3.99 2.45
C GLU A 13 10.30 4.79 1.62
N ASN A 14 9.01 4.75 1.99
CA ASN A 14 8.01 5.57 1.33
C ASN A 14 8.11 7.04 1.81
N PRO A 15 8.16 8.04 0.90
CA PRO A 15 8.33 9.44 1.28
C PRO A 15 7.26 9.98 2.24
N VAL A 16 6.01 9.51 2.14
CA VAL A 16 4.91 9.95 3.02
C VAL A 16 5.11 9.40 4.43
N THR A 17 5.58 8.17 4.58
CA THR A 17 5.89 7.57 5.89
C THR A 17 6.94 8.38 6.65
N GLN A 18 7.93 8.96 5.95
CA GLN A 18 8.97 9.78 6.58
C GLN A 18 8.45 11.12 7.14
N LEU A 19 7.24 11.53 6.75
CA LEU A 19 6.58 12.74 7.25
C LEU A 19 5.68 12.46 8.47
N MET A 20 5.62 11.22 8.95
CA MET A 20 4.85 10.83 10.14
C MET A 20 5.68 11.06 11.41
N VAL A 21 5.09 11.73 12.42
CA VAL A 21 5.65 11.81 13.78
C VAL A 21 5.40 10.52 14.57
N ASP A 22 4.37 9.76 14.18
CA ASP A 22 4.04 8.47 14.76
C ASP A 22 3.59 7.52 13.64
N GLN A 23 4.45 6.55 13.34
CA GLN A 23 4.22 5.55 12.30
C GLN A 23 3.27 4.43 12.75
N GLU A 24 3.06 4.20 14.05
CA GLU A 24 2.08 3.19 14.48
C GLU A 24 0.66 3.67 14.18
N THR A 25 0.43 4.96 14.40
CA THR A 25 -0.89 5.56 14.25
C THR A 25 -1.10 6.26 12.91
N GLY A 26 -0.01 6.59 12.21
CA GLY A 26 -0.01 7.36 10.97
C GLY A 26 -0.19 8.86 11.20
N LYS A 27 0.15 9.38 12.40
CA LYS A 27 0.07 10.80 12.71
C LYS A 27 1.14 11.54 11.91
N MET A 28 0.72 12.43 11.02
CA MET A 28 1.61 13.30 10.24
C MET A 28 2.18 14.43 11.12
N ARG A 29 3.33 14.96 10.73
CA ARG A 29 3.84 16.23 11.29
C ARG A 29 2.82 17.36 11.09
N GLU A 30 2.72 18.24 12.07
CA GLU A 30 1.70 19.29 12.06
C GLU A 30 2.00 20.41 11.06
N ASP A 31 3.27 20.65 10.76
CA ASP A 31 3.73 21.72 9.86
C ASP A 31 3.44 21.45 8.38
N ILE A 32 3.09 20.22 8.00
CA ILE A 32 2.79 19.85 6.60
C ILE A 32 1.30 19.61 6.31
N LEU A 33 0.43 19.66 7.33
CA LEU A 33 -0.98 19.26 7.19
C LEU A 33 -1.80 20.14 6.22
N ASN A 34 -1.38 21.40 6.01
CA ASN A 34 -2.08 22.36 5.15
C ASN A 34 -1.41 22.55 3.78
N GLU A 35 -0.39 21.75 3.47
CA GLU A 35 0.30 21.80 2.18
C GLU A 35 -0.53 21.14 1.08
N LYS A 36 -0.43 21.67 -0.15
CA LYS A 36 -1.07 21.07 -1.33
C LYS A 36 -0.07 20.23 -2.09
N VAL A 37 -0.48 19.01 -2.44
CA VAL A 37 0.30 18.09 -3.28
C VAL A 37 -0.52 17.63 -4.47
N LEU A 38 0.13 17.35 -5.60
CA LEU A 38 -0.55 16.78 -6.77
C LEU A 38 -1.00 15.33 -6.50
N SER A 39 -0.15 14.56 -5.85
CA SER A 39 -0.43 13.20 -5.42
C SER A 39 0.44 12.80 -4.23
N ALA A 40 -0.05 11.86 -3.44
CA ALA A 40 0.68 11.23 -2.34
C ALA A 40 0.39 9.73 -2.36
N ILE A 41 1.41 8.91 -2.17
CA ILE A 41 1.28 7.45 -2.13
C ILE A 41 1.59 7.00 -0.71
N ILE A 42 0.63 6.33 -0.08
CA ILE A 42 0.81 5.69 1.22
C ILE A 42 1.05 4.21 0.97
N GLU A 43 2.21 3.71 1.38
CA GLU A 43 2.56 2.30 1.26
C GLU A 43 2.54 1.61 2.63
N MET A 44 1.89 0.45 2.68
CA MET A 44 1.79 -0.35 3.90
C MET A 44 1.86 -1.84 3.59
N LYS A 45 2.37 -2.58 4.56
CA LYS A 45 2.46 -4.04 4.55
C LYS A 45 1.45 -4.62 5.51
N THR A 46 0.86 -5.75 5.10
CA THR A 46 -0.05 -6.57 5.91
C THR A 46 0.10 -8.03 5.47
N ARG A 47 -0.68 -8.91 6.08
CA ARG A 47 -0.77 -10.33 5.68
C ARG A 47 -1.86 -10.52 4.63
N LEU A 48 -1.71 -11.53 3.78
CA LEU A 48 -2.62 -11.78 2.65
C LEU A 48 -4.07 -11.94 3.12
N GLU A 49 -4.27 -12.69 4.20
CA GLU A 49 -5.59 -12.99 4.77
C GLU A 49 -6.33 -11.75 5.28
N ARG A 50 -5.60 -10.65 5.51
CA ARG A 50 -6.14 -9.38 6.00
C ARG A 50 -6.49 -8.40 4.88
N ILE A 51 -6.13 -8.69 3.63
CA ILE A 51 -6.46 -7.82 2.48
C ILE A 51 -7.95 -7.44 2.46
N PRO A 52 -8.92 -8.34 2.70
CA PRO A 52 -10.33 -7.97 2.74
C PRO A 52 -10.68 -6.92 3.82
N GLU A 53 -10.08 -7.00 5.01
CA GLU A 53 -10.28 -6.02 6.09
C GLU A 53 -9.82 -4.62 5.65
N PHE A 54 -8.66 -4.56 4.99
CA PHE A 54 -8.08 -3.31 4.50
C PHE A 54 -8.91 -2.70 3.38
N LEU A 55 -9.32 -3.50 2.39
CA LEU A 55 -10.17 -3.02 1.31
C LEU A 55 -11.52 -2.51 1.83
N GLN A 56 -12.14 -3.21 2.78
CA GLN A 56 -13.39 -2.76 3.41
C GLN A 56 -13.21 -1.46 4.21
N ALA A 57 -12.07 -1.27 4.88
CA ALA A 57 -11.78 -0.02 5.57
C ALA A 57 -11.60 1.13 4.58
N LEU A 58 -10.85 0.93 3.49
CA LEU A 58 -10.66 1.92 2.43
C LEU A 58 -11.98 2.29 1.75
N GLU A 59 -12.86 1.31 1.52
CA GLU A 59 -14.20 1.51 0.95
C GLU A 59 -15.07 2.46 1.80
N LYS A 60 -14.87 2.48 3.12
CA LYS A 60 -15.55 3.41 4.03
C LYS A 60 -14.88 4.79 4.01
N ILE A 61 -13.55 4.81 4.13
CA ILE A 61 -12.74 6.02 4.19
C ILE A 61 -12.88 6.87 2.92
N GLN A 62 -13.07 6.26 1.75
CA GLN A 62 -13.24 7.02 0.50
C GLN A 62 -14.40 8.02 0.55
N LYS A 63 -15.38 7.82 1.45
CA LYS A 63 -16.55 8.70 1.62
C LYS A 63 -16.29 9.86 2.59
N GLU A 64 -15.16 9.82 3.30
CA GLU A 64 -14.77 10.79 4.33
C GLU A 64 -13.67 11.75 3.84
N VAL A 65 -13.06 11.48 2.70
CA VAL A 65 -11.95 12.27 2.15
C VAL A 65 -12.41 13.14 0.98
N ASP A 66 -11.89 14.37 0.90
CA ASP A 66 -12.18 15.32 -0.19
C ASP A 66 -11.21 15.14 -1.38
N THR A 67 -10.94 13.87 -1.73
CA THR A 67 -10.06 13.50 -2.84
C THR A 67 -10.37 12.10 -3.34
N VAL A 68 -9.74 11.70 -4.44
CA VAL A 68 -9.85 10.33 -4.96
C VAL A 68 -8.74 9.46 -4.41
N ILE A 69 -9.06 8.18 -4.18
CA ILE A 69 -8.07 7.17 -3.83
C ILE A 69 -7.97 6.13 -4.95
N SER A 70 -6.74 5.76 -5.30
CA SER A 70 -6.45 4.61 -6.15
C SER A 70 -5.68 3.59 -5.31
N VAL A 71 -6.12 2.34 -5.33
CA VAL A 71 -5.59 1.29 -4.47
C VAL A 71 -4.85 0.27 -5.31
N GLY A 72 -3.57 0.07 -5.01
CA GLY A 72 -2.76 -1.04 -5.51
C GLY A 72 -2.59 -2.11 -4.45
N VAL A 73 -2.69 -3.38 -4.83
CA VAL A 73 -2.31 -4.51 -3.99
C VAL A 73 -1.14 -5.21 -4.67
N ALA A 74 -0.09 -5.49 -3.91
CA ALA A 74 1.11 -6.12 -4.43
C ALA A 74 1.56 -7.25 -3.51
N SER A 75 2.03 -8.34 -4.11
CA SER A 75 2.71 -9.43 -3.43
C SER A 75 3.80 -9.98 -4.34
N ARG A 76 4.77 -10.66 -3.74
CA ARG A 76 5.75 -11.43 -4.53
C ARG A 76 5.03 -12.59 -5.23
N CYS A 77 5.29 -12.77 -6.52
CA CYS A 77 4.83 -13.96 -7.24
C CYS A 77 5.47 -15.22 -6.64
N LEU A 78 4.72 -16.31 -6.59
CA LEU A 78 5.26 -17.61 -6.19
C LEU A 78 6.09 -18.21 -7.33
N ALA A 79 6.80 -19.31 -7.03
CA ALA A 79 7.67 -19.98 -8.00
C ALA A 79 6.91 -20.54 -9.22
N ASP A 80 5.62 -20.83 -9.06
CA ASP A 80 4.71 -21.29 -10.13
C ASP A 80 4.12 -20.12 -10.96
N GLY A 81 4.52 -18.88 -10.67
CA GLY A 81 4.04 -17.69 -11.35
C GLY A 81 2.71 -17.15 -10.82
N THR A 82 2.09 -17.81 -9.84
CA THR A 82 0.83 -17.33 -9.26
C THR A 82 1.04 -16.04 -8.46
N ILE A 83 -0.02 -15.24 -8.38
CA ILE A 83 -0.06 -13.96 -7.68
C ILE A 83 -0.92 -14.13 -6.41
N PRO A 84 -0.30 -14.29 -5.21
CA PRO A 84 -1.03 -14.67 -4.00
C PRO A 84 -2.20 -13.79 -3.59
N HIS A 85 -2.12 -12.48 -3.87
CA HIS A 85 -3.16 -11.55 -3.43
C HIS A 85 -4.45 -11.61 -4.27
N GLU A 86 -4.43 -12.21 -5.47
CA GLU A 86 -5.60 -12.23 -6.37
C GLU A 86 -6.81 -12.90 -5.74
N GLU A 87 -6.61 -14.04 -5.07
CA GLU A 87 -7.70 -14.76 -4.42
C GLU A 87 -8.35 -13.92 -3.32
N TRP A 88 -7.55 -13.18 -2.54
CA TRP A 88 -8.04 -12.35 -1.45
C TRP A 88 -8.79 -11.12 -1.93
N VAL A 89 -8.29 -10.47 -2.99
CA VAL A 89 -8.99 -9.34 -3.64
C VAL A 89 -10.32 -9.80 -4.22
N ARG A 90 -10.35 -10.98 -4.87
CA ARG A 90 -11.58 -11.59 -5.38
C ARG A 90 -12.57 -11.93 -4.26
N LYS A 91 -12.10 -12.52 -3.15
CA LYS A 91 -12.93 -12.81 -1.96
C LYS A 91 -13.52 -11.54 -1.34
N ALA A 92 -12.81 -10.41 -1.42
CA ALA A 92 -13.30 -9.11 -0.99
C ALA A 92 -14.31 -8.48 -1.96
N GLY A 93 -14.60 -9.10 -3.11
CA GLY A 93 -15.59 -8.63 -4.09
C GLY A 93 -15.03 -7.67 -5.14
N TYR A 94 -13.72 -7.47 -5.20
CA TYR A 94 -13.08 -6.55 -6.15
C TYR A 94 -12.52 -7.29 -7.36
N LYS A 95 -12.41 -6.57 -8.48
CA LYS A 95 -11.73 -7.03 -9.69
C LYS A 95 -10.40 -6.29 -9.81
N LEU A 96 -9.34 -7.03 -10.12
CA LEU A 96 -8.05 -6.43 -10.44
C LEU A 96 -8.08 -5.83 -11.85
N SER A 97 -7.38 -4.72 -12.00
CA SER A 97 -7.12 -4.12 -13.30
C SER A 97 -6.21 -5.05 -14.13
N PRO A 98 -6.43 -5.18 -15.45
CA PRO A 98 -5.48 -5.87 -16.33
C PRO A 98 -4.15 -5.11 -16.44
N ASN A 99 -4.14 -3.81 -16.12
CA ASN A 99 -2.95 -2.98 -16.12
C ASN A 99 -2.24 -3.10 -14.78
N GLY A 100 -1.20 -3.94 -14.73
CA GLY A 100 -0.33 -4.13 -13.58
C GLY A 100 1.15 -3.91 -13.92
N LYS A 101 2.01 -3.96 -12.90
CA LYS A 101 3.47 -3.92 -13.06
C LYS A 101 4.09 -5.08 -12.31
N THR A 102 4.93 -5.84 -12.99
CA THR A 102 5.73 -6.91 -12.37
C THR A 102 7.16 -6.43 -12.20
N ASN A 103 7.63 -6.39 -10.96
CA ASN A 103 9.05 -6.18 -10.68
C ASN A 103 9.80 -7.50 -10.88
N ILE A 104 10.70 -7.54 -11.87
CA ILE A 104 11.50 -8.71 -12.23
C ILE A 104 12.78 -8.88 -11.39
N GLY A 105 13.05 -7.96 -10.46
CA GLY A 105 14.13 -8.12 -9.48
C GLY A 105 15.54 -7.87 -9.99
N LEU A 106 15.72 -7.24 -11.16
CA LEU A 106 17.04 -6.98 -11.77
C LEU A 106 17.87 -5.91 -11.05
N GLY A 107 17.36 -5.29 -9.98
CA GLY A 107 18.07 -4.26 -9.22
C GLY A 107 19.25 -4.77 -8.39
N ARG A 108 19.54 -6.07 -8.43
CA ARG A 108 20.72 -6.68 -7.79
C ARG A 108 21.63 -7.24 -8.89
N PRO A 109 22.66 -6.52 -9.32
CA PRO A 109 23.54 -7.00 -10.38
C PRO A 109 24.22 -8.30 -9.92
N LEU A 110 24.22 -9.31 -10.80
CA LEU A 110 24.98 -10.54 -10.59
C LEU A 110 26.49 -10.32 -10.83
N PHE A 111 26.81 -9.28 -11.60
CA PHE A 111 28.17 -8.82 -11.84
C PHE A 111 28.63 -7.87 -10.72
N ARG A 112 29.87 -8.04 -10.26
CA ARG A 112 30.59 -7.08 -9.43
C ARG A 112 31.90 -6.75 -10.16
N GLU A 113 32.24 -5.47 -10.27
CA GLU A 113 33.58 -5.07 -10.71
C GLU A 113 34.60 -5.50 -9.65
N ASP A 114 35.75 -6.00 -10.10
CA ASP A 114 36.90 -6.37 -9.25
C ASP A 114 37.53 -5.14 -8.59
#